data_AF-A0A076N7D6-F1
#
_entry.id   AF-A0A076N7D6-F1
#
_cell.length_a   1.000
_cell.length_b   1.000
_cell.length_c   1.000
_cell.angle_alpha   90.00
_cell.angle_beta   90.00
_cell.angle_gamma   90.00
#
_symmetry.space_group_name_H-M   'P 1'
#
loop_
_entity.id
_entity.type
_entity.pdbx_description
1 polymer ?
#
loop_
_entity_poly.entity_id
_entity_poly.type
_entity_poly.pdbx_seq_one_letter_code
_entity_poly.pdbx_strand_id
1 'polypeptide(L)' 'MGKKDADPRKVVRKLMKAGKVKKKCCRSKPRCKKCPVLALQRAKTDVKKAA' A
#
# COMPACT_ATOMS: atom_id res chain seq x y z
N MET A 1 19.96 -14.59 1.71
CA MET A 1 19.00 -13.55 1.27
C MET A 1 18.24 -13.05 2.49
N GLY A 2 18.73 -11.99 3.14
CA GLY A 2 18.30 -11.59 4.49
C GLY A 2 16.98 -10.81 4.53
N LYS A 3 16.10 -11.23 5.46
CA LYS A 3 14.93 -10.54 6.04
C LYS A 3 14.65 -9.14 5.46
N LYS A 4 13.95 -9.04 4.32
CA LYS A 4 13.56 -7.76 3.69
C LYS A 4 12.10 -7.75 3.22
N ASP A 5 11.27 -8.63 3.77
CA ASP A 5 10.05 -9.06 3.10
C ASP A 5 8.75 -8.38 3.55
N ALA A 6 8.84 -7.35 4.40
CA ALA A 6 7.64 -6.65 4.84
C ALA A 6 7.80 -5.13 4.84
N ASP A 7 8.52 -4.55 3.87
CA ASP A 7 8.45 -3.10 3.69
C ASP A 7 7.08 -2.72 3.09
N PRO A 8 6.19 -2.05 3.85
CA PRO A 8 4.83 -1.76 3.38
C PRO A 8 4.83 -0.89 2.11
N ARG A 9 5.90 -0.13 1.84
CA ARG A 9 6.03 0.65 0.60
C ARG A 9 6.26 -0.24 -0.62
N LYS A 10 6.99 -1.35 -0.49
CA LYS A 10 7.19 -2.31 -1.59
C LYS A 10 5.87 -3.00 -1.96
N VAL A 11 5.06 -3.36 -0.96
CA VAL A 11 3.72 -3.93 -1.18
C VAL A 11 2.83 -2.95 -1.94
N VAL A 12 2.77 -1.68 -1.51
CA VAL A 12 2.01 -0.65 -2.23
C VAL A 12 2.51 -0.44 -3.65
N ARG A 13 3.83 -0.44 -3.89
CA ARG A 13 4.40 -0.35 -5.25
C ARG A 13 3.99 -1.52 -6.14
N LYS A 14 3.96 -2.76 -5.61
CA LYS A 14 3.44 -3.93 -6.35
C LYS A 14 1.95 -3.76 -6.69
N LEU A 15 1.14 -3.30 -5.74
CA LEU A 15 -0.30 -3.05 -5.95
C LEU A 15 -0.56 -1.91 -6.93
N MET A 16 0.30 -0.89 -6.98
CA MET A 16 0.26 0.17 -8.00
C MET A 16 0.59 -0.37 -9.39
N LYS A 17 1.64 -1.21 -9.53
CA LYS A 17 1.98 -1.86 -10.80
C LYS A 17 0.86 -2.77 -11.30
N ALA A 18 0.19 -3.46 -10.39
CA ALA A 18 -0.97 -4.31 -10.70
C ALA A 18 -2.27 -3.54 -10.99
N GLY A 19 -2.26 -2.20 -11.01
CA GLY A 19 -3.46 -1.37 -11.28
C GLY A 19 -4.52 -1.38 -10.17
N LYS A 20 -4.26 -2.05 -9.04
CA LYS A 20 -5.16 -2.12 -7.88
C LYS A 20 -5.16 -0.81 -7.08
N VAL A 21 -4.09 -0.03 -7.15
CA VAL A 21 -3.92 1.25 -6.45
C VAL A 21 -3.56 2.36 -7.44
N LYS A 22 -4.16 3.55 -7.29
CA LYS A 22 -3.84 4.72 -8.12
C LYS A 22 -2.44 5.25 -7.79
N LYS A 23 -1.70 5.68 -8.81
CA LYS A 23 -0.38 6.32 -8.66
C LYS A 23 -0.41 7.62 -7.85
N LYS A 24 -1.49 8.41 -7.97
CA LYS A 24 -1.68 9.67 -7.22
C LYS A 24 -2.87 9.57 -6.28
N CYS A 25 -2.75 10.21 -5.11
CA CYS A 25 -3.87 10.41 -4.20
C CYS A 25 -4.90 11.32 -4.87
N CYS A 26 -6.16 10.89 -4.85
CA CYS A 26 -7.28 11.56 -5.46
C CYS A 26 -7.54 12.96 -4.83
N ARG A 27 -7.08 13.23 -3.59
CA ARG A 27 -7.20 14.48 -2.77
C ARG A 27 -8.64 15.00 -2.57
N SER A 28 -9.43 15.14 -3.62
CA SER A 28 -10.84 15.53 -3.64
C SER A 28 -11.80 14.44 -3.10
N LYS A 29 -11.45 13.15 -3.24
CA LYS A 29 -12.17 12.03 -2.61
C LYS A 29 -11.19 11.12 -1.86
N PRO A 30 -10.73 11.50 -0.66
CA PRO A 30 -9.57 10.90 0.01
C PRO A 30 -9.71 9.40 0.35
N ARG A 31 -10.94 8.85 0.35
CA ARG A 31 -11.23 7.44 0.65
C ARG A 31 -11.54 6.58 -0.57
N CYS A 32 -11.09 6.99 -1.77
CA CYS A 32 -11.30 6.19 -2.97
C CYS A 32 -10.72 4.76 -2.76
N LYS A 33 -11.45 3.69 -3.12
CA LYS A 33 -11.06 2.27 -2.82
C LYS A 33 -9.63 1.91 -3.30
N LYS A 34 -9.11 2.67 -4.28
CA LYS A 34 -7.76 2.54 -4.87
C LYS A 34 -6.77 3.59 -4.34
N CYS A 35 -7.04 4.26 -3.22
CA CYS A 35 -6.21 5.34 -2.70
C CYS A 35 -4.85 4.82 -2.19
N PRO A 36 -3.73 5.40 -2.63
CA PRO A 36 -2.41 4.95 -2.21
C PRO A 36 -2.13 5.14 -0.72
N VAL A 37 -2.77 6.12 -0.07
CA VAL A 37 -2.63 6.37 1.37
C VAL A 37 -3.31 5.26 2.17
N LEU A 38 -4.55 4.88 1.80
CA LEU A 38 -5.26 3.77 2.43
C LEU A 38 -4.54 2.43 2.20
N ALA A 39 -3.98 2.21 1.00
CA ALA A 39 -3.20 1.02 0.72
C ALA A 39 -1.93 0.94 1.58
N LEU A 40 -1.25 2.08 1.81
CA LEU A 40 -0.09 2.15 2.70
C LEU A 40 -0.47 1.89 4.15
N GLN A 41 -1.60 2.44 4.61
CA GLN A 41 -2.07 2.22 5.97
C GLN A 41 -2.44 0.76 6.22
N ARG A 42 -3.16 0.13 5.28
CA ARG A 42 -3.49 -1.31 5.31
C ARG A 42 -2.24 -2.16 5.32
N ALA A 43 -1.31 -1.90 4.40
CA ALA A 43 -0.03 -2.62 4.34
C ALA A 43 0.77 -2.49 5.64
N LYS A 44 0.76 -1.32 6.30
CA LYS A 44 1.40 -1.16 7.63
C LYS A 44 0.72 -2.01 8.69
N THR A 45 -0.61 -2.04 8.75
CA THR A 45 -1.35 -2.90 9.69
C THR A 45 -1.15 -4.39 9.40
N ASP A 46 -1.12 -4.79 8.13
CA ASP A 46 -0.90 -6.19 7.73
C ASP A 46 0.51 -6.65 8.12
N VAL A 47 1.52 -5.81 7.87
CA VAL A 47 2.91 -6.07 8.31
C VAL A 47 3.01 -6.14 9.83
N LYS A 48 2.29 -5.27 10.57
CA LYS A 48 2.29 -5.27 12.04
C LYS A 48 1.51 -6.45 12.65
N LYS A 49 0.54 -7.02 11.91
CA LYS A 49 -0.19 -8.24 12.29
C LYS A 49 0.60 -9.51 11.96
N ALA A 50 1.50 -9.45 10.99
CA ALA A 50 2.31 -10.58 10.54
C ALA A 50 3.67 -10.68 11.27
N ALA A 51 3.98 -9.74 12.16
CA ALA A 51 5.14 -9.73 13.06
C ALA A 51 4.70 -10.07 14.48
#